data_AF-A0A7W4ZAL9-F1
#
_entry.id   AF-A0A7W4ZAL9-F1
#
_cell.length_a   1.000
_cell.length_b   1.000
_cell.length_c   1.000
_cell.angle_alpha   90.00
_cell.angle_beta   90.00
_cell.angle_gamma   90.00
#
_symmetry.space_group_name_H-M   'P 1'
#
loop_
_entity.id
_entity.type
_entity.pdbx_description
1 polymer ?
#
loop_
_entity_poly.entity_id
_entity_poly.type
_entity_poly.pdbx_seq_one_letter_code
_entity_poly.pdbx_strand_id
1 'polypeptide(L)'
;MKFLRRLSLSQTLPSLCAIASLMFLMSPPLVAAESPQRQWAGNWLVVGEGDEQLVWQLHADGTGFAYGFGDGGRLSHGFAINWKLQGDRVRVRTGASVRCTGGVVAVAFTGWSPVTLNFAIVDGRHWLQDGGGLLSFQRRLSRWQTPRAGSECPNLASS
;
A
#
# COMPACT_ATOMS: atom_id res chain seq x y z
N MET A 1 -43.38 -36.87 64.83
CA MET A 1 -43.57 -36.38 63.44
C MET A 1 -42.80 -35.08 63.29
N LYS A 2 -41.61 -35.11 62.67
CA LYS A 2 -41.20 -34.37 61.44
C LYS A 2 -41.55 -32.86 61.39
N PHE A 3 -40.52 -32.01 61.55
CA PHE A 3 -40.31 -30.72 60.85
C PHE A 3 -38.79 -30.39 60.96
N LEU A 4 -37.96 -30.78 59.99
CA LEU A 4 -37.50 -30.04 58.81
C LEU A 4 -36.78 -28.69 59.08
N ARG A 5 -35.44 -28.78 59.06
CA ARG A 5 -34.43 -27.96 58.33
C ARG A 5 -34.51 -26.42 58.42
N ARG A 6 -33.37 -25.81 58.73
CA ARG A 6 -32.50 -25.11 57.75
C ARG A 6 -31.15 -24.73 58.37
N LEU A 7 -30.09 -25.40 57.94
CA LEU A 7 -28.69 -24.99 58.11
C LEU A 7 -28.36 -23.96 57.03
N SER A 8 -27.95 -22.76 57.44
CA SER A 8 -27.38 -21.73 56.58
C SER A 8 -25.90 -22.08 56.36
N LEU A 9 -25.57 -22.63 55.19
CA LEU A 9 -24.21 -22.92 54.78
C LEU A 9 -23.70 -21.73 53.95
N SER A 10 -22.69 -21.05 54.49
CA SER A 10 -22.01 -19.89 53.93
C SER A 10 -21.39 -20.17 52.55
N GLN A 11 -21.84 -19.45 51.53
CA GLN A 11 -21.21 -19.41 50.21
C GLN A 11 -19.96 -18.51 50.27
N THR A 12 -18.76 -19.10 50.22
CA THR A 12 -17.50 -18.36 50.07
C THR A 12 -16.67 -18.96 48.94
N LEU A 13 -17.10 -18.77 47.69
CA LEU A 13 -16.27 -19.03 46.51
C LEU A 13 -16.75 -18.16 45.31
N PRO A 14 -16.39 -16.85 45.26
CA PRO A 14 -16.19 -16.26 43.94
C PRO A 14 -15.03 -15.25 43.88
N SER A 15 -13.94 -15.47 44.64
CA SER A 15 -12.85 -14.46 44.70
C SER A 15 -11.83 -14.58 43.55
N LEU A 16 -11.58 -15.78 43.00
CA LEU A 16 -10.44 -15.99 42.08
C LEU A 16 -10.75 -15.69 40.60
N CYS A 17 -12.00 -15.83 40.13
CA CYS A 17 -12.36 -15.50 38.74
C CYS A 17 -12.45 -14.00 38.45
N ALA A 18 -12.69 -13.17 39.47
CA ALA A 18 -12.83 -11.73 39.29
C ALA A 18 -11.48 -11.06 38.93
N ILE A 19 -10.37 -11.56 39.48
CA ILE A 19 -9.05 -10.93 39.34
C ILE A 19 -8.48 -11.13 37.92
N ALA A 20 -8.70 -12.28 37.29
CA ALA A 20 -8.25 -12.55 35.91
C ALA A 20 -8.98 -11.68 34.87
N SER A 21 -10.25 -11.32 35.13
CA SER A 21 -11.04 -10.48 34.23
C SER A 21 -10.62 -9.00 34.27
N LEU A 22 -10.14 -8.53 35.43
CA LEU A 22 -9.65 -7.16 35.62
C LEU A 22 -8.29 -6.91 34.94
N MET A 23 -7.42 -7.92 34.81
CA MET A 23 -6.14 -7.75 34.10
C MET A 23 -6.32 -7.63 32.58
N PHE A 24 -7.34 -8.26 32.00
CA PHE A 24 -7.59 -8.17 30.55
C PHE A 24 -8.15 -6.78 30.15
N LEU A 25 -8.91 -6.14 31.04
CA LEU A 25 -9.49 -4.79 30.86
C LEU A 25 -8.49 -3.64 31.00
N MET A 26 -7.29 -3.90 31.56
CA MET A 26 -6.20 -2.93 31.67
C MET A 26 -5.18 -3.02 30.54
N SER A 27 -5.36 -3.97 29.61
CA SER A 27 -4.56 -4.00 28.39
C SER A 27 -5.00 -2.83 27.51
N PRO A 28 -4.16 -1.81 27.24
CA PRO A 28 -4.52 -0.82 26.24
C PRO A 28 -4.81 -1.58 24.94
N PRO A 29 -5.85 -1.20 24.19
CA PRO A 29 -6.05 -1.78 22.86
C PRO A 29 -4.73 -1.58 22.12
N LEU A 30 -4.20 -2.66 21.56
CA LEU A 30 -3.10 -2.58 20.61
C LEU A 30 -3.68 -1.85 19.39
N VAL A 31 -3.70 -0.52 19.43
CA VAL A 31 -4.04 0.32 18.29
C VAL A 31 -2.88 0.09 17.34
N ALA A 32 -3.06 -0.85 16.41
CA ALA A 32 -2.12 -1.05 15.33
C ALA A 32 -2.02 0.30 14.60
N ALA A 33 -0.92 1.01 14.82
CA ALA A 33 -0.67 2.29 14.19
C ALA A 33 -0.85 2.09 12.67
N GLU A 34 -1.80 2.83 12.10
CA GLU A 34 -2.09 2.78 10.68
C GLU A 34 -0.80 3.11 9.93
N SER A 35 -0.35 2.21 9.06
CA SER A 35 0.90 2.39 8.31
C SER A 35 0.88 3.76 7.62
N PRO A 36 1.90 4.62 7.82
CA PRO A 36 1.97 5.93 7.17
C PRO A 36 1.87 5.85 5.64
N GLN A 37 2.11 4.68 5.05
CA GLN A 37 1.99 4.41 3.62
C GLN A 37 0.54 4.53 3.12
N ARG A 38 -0.44 4.32 4.01
CA ARG A 38 -1.86 4.33 3.62
C ARG A 38 -2.32 5.68 3.08
N GLN A 39 -1.72 6.79 3.50
CA GLN A 39 -2.04 8.12 2.94
C GLN A 39 -1.69 8.24 1.45
N TRP A 40 -0.63 7.54 1.01
CA TRP A 40 -0.17 7.52 -0.38
C TRP A 40 -0.79 6.37 -1.18
N ALA A 41 -1.29 5.33 -0.51
CA ALA A 41 -1.90 4.17 -1.15
C ALA A 41 -3.08 4.57 -2.06
N GLY A 42 -3.19 3.90 -3.21
CA GLY A 42 -4.15 4.12 -4.28
C GLY A 42 -3.46 4.32 -5.64
N ASN A 43 -4.27 4.49 -6.67
CA ASN A 43 -3.77 4.74 -8.02
C ASN A 43 -3.65 6.25 -8.25
N TRP A 44 -2.52 6.69 -8.77
CA TRP A 44 -2.24 8.09 -9.03
C TRP A 44 -1.85 8.33 -10.48
N LEU A 45 -2.36 9.42 -11.04
CA LEU A 45 -1.69 10.09 -12.13
C LEU A 45 -0.54 10.88 -11.54
N VAL A 46 0.67 10.60 -12.02
CA VAL A 46 1.90 11.26 -11.61
C VAL A 46 2.50 11.90 -12.85
N VAL A 47 3.03 13.12 -12.70
CA VAL A 47 3.77 13.81 -13.74
C VAL A 47 5.22 13.90 -13.29
N GLY A 48 6.12 13.33 -14.09
CA GLY A 48 7.56 13.43 -13.91
C GLY A 48 8.13 14.72 -14.50
N GLU A 49 9.44 14.88 -14.41
CA GLU A 49 10.15 15.95 -15.09
C GLU A 49 10.06 15.78 -16.63
N GLY A 50 9.90 16.88 -17.37
CA GLY A 50 9.71 16.83 -18.82
C GLY A 50 8.31 16.38 -19.27
N ASP A 51 7.30 16.57 -18.41
CA ASP A 51 5.89 16.25 -18.67
C ASP A 51 5.60 14.75 -18.93
N GLU A 52 6.48 13.87 -18.43
CA GLU A 52 6.26 12.43 -18.51
C GLU A 52 4.99 12.04 -17.74
N GLN A 53 4.06 11.38 -18.42
CA GLN A 53 2.84 10.88 -17.80
C GLN A 53 3.08 9.48 -17.24
N LEU A 54 2.84 9.35 -15.94
CA LEU A 54 3.04 8.13 -15.19
C LEU A 54 1.75 7.72 -14.47
N VAL A 55 1.57 6.43 -14.27
CA VAL A 55 0.59 5.91 -13.32
C VAL A 55 1.29 5.11 -12.24
N TRP A 56 1.15 5.57 -11.00
CA TRP A 56 1.67 4.88 -9.82
C TRP A 56 0.52 4.24 -9.07
N GLN A 57 0.47 2.91 -9.09
CA GLN A 57 -0.43 2.10 -8.30
C GLN A 57 0.29 1.69 -7.01
N LEU A 58 -0.03 2.37 -5.93
CA LEU A 58 0.60 2.17 -4.62
C LEU A 58 -0.31 1.36 -3.72
N HIS A 59 0.07 0.14 -3.37
CA HIS A 59 -0.67 -0.64 -2.38
C HIS A 59 -0.16 -0.35 -0.97
N ALA A 60 -1.06 -0.32 0.01
CA ALA A 60 -0.73 0.02 1.40
C ALA A 60 0.21 -0.99 2.09
N ASP A 61 0.35 -2.19 1.52
CA ASP A 61 1.26 -3.24 1.96
C ASP A 61 2.71 -3.04 1.46
N GLY A 62 2.96 -1.98 0.68
CA GLY A 62 4.27 -1.68 0.11
C GLY A 62 4.53 -2.38 -1.23
N THR A 63 3.54 -3.04 -1.83
CA THR A 63 3.62 -3.51 -3.23
C THR A 63 3.00 -2.48 -4.18
N GLY A 64 3.13 -2.69 -5.48
CA GLY A 64 2.50 -1.81 -6.46
C GLY A 64 3.06 -1.95 -7.86
N PHE A 65 2.71 -0.98 -8.69
CA PHE A 65 3.25 -0.85 -10.04
C PHE A 65 3.49 0.63 -10.38
N ALA A 66 4.53 0.89 -11.18
CA ALA A 66 4.77 2.18 -11.80
C ALA A 66 4.75 1.99 -13.32
N TYR A 67 3.94 2.76 -14.03
CA TYR A 67 3.77 2.71 -15.48
C TYR A 67 4.13 4.05 -16.09
N GLY A 68 4.84 4.04 -17.21
CA GLY A 68 5.11 5.22 -18.03
C GLY A 68 4.36 5.16 -19.35
N PHE A 69 3.86 6.31 -19.78
CA PHE A 69 3.07 6.46 -21.01
C PHE A 69 3.82 7.36 -21.98
N GLY A 70 3.92 6.92 -23.23
CA GLY A 70 4.50 7.73 -24.29
C GLY A 70 3.48 8.68 -24.90
N ASP A 71 3.89 9.33 -25.98
CA ASP A 71 3.03 10.21 -26.77
C ASP A 71 1.72 9.52 -27.18
N GLY A 72 0.62 10.25 -27.07
CA GLY A 72 -0.72 9.71 -27.33
C GLY A 72 -1.29 8.83 -26.21
N GLY A 73 -0.62 8.77 -25.06
CA GLY A 73 -1.12 8.13 -23.84
C GLY A 73 -0.98 6.61 -23.82
N ARG A 74 -0.25 6.00 -24.76
CA ARG A 74 -0.07 4.55 -24.81
C ARG A 74 0.95 4.08 -23.78
N LEU A 75 0.65 2.97 -23.09
CA LEU A 75 1.61 2.32 -22.18
C LEU A 75 2.92 2.03 -22.92
N SER A 76 4.02 2.64 -22.46
CA SER A 76 5.35 2.46 -23.06
C SER A 76 6.17 1.44 -22.26
N HIS A 77 6.18 1.59 -20.94
CA HIS A 77 6.93 0.74 -20.03
C HIS A 77 6.28 0.73 -18.65
N GLY A 78 6.72 -0.17 -17.79
CA GLY A 78 6.31 -0.21 -16.40
C GLY A 78 7.07 -1.27 -15.62
N PHE A 79 6.90 -1.23 -14.30
CA PHE A 79 7.57 -2.12 -13.37
C PHE A 79 6.63 -2.48 -12.22
N ALA A 80 6.67 -3.74 -11.78
CA ALA A 80 6.27 -4.07 -10.43
C ALA A 80 7.21 -3.35 -9.45
N ILE A 81 6.67 -2.82 -8.36
CA ILE A 81 7.45 -2.10 -7.35
C ILE A 81 7.22 -2.68 -5.95
N ASN A 82 8.28 -2.64 -5.15
CA ASN A 82 8.21 -2.72 -3.71
C ASN A 82 8.64 -1.36 -3.15
N TRP A 83 7.78 -0.71 -2.39
CA TRP A 83 8.01 0.62 -1.87
C TRP A 83 7.80 0.66 -0.36
N LYS A 84 8.51 1.56 0.32
CA LYS A 84 8.41 1.73 1.76
C LYS A 84 8.72 3.16 2.17
N LEU A 85 7.91 3.68 3.09
CA LEU A 85 8.21 4.92 3.80
C LEU A 85 9.25 4.69 4.90
N GLN A 86 10.23 5.58 4.96
CA GLN A 86 11.26 5.65 5.98
C GLN A 86 11.40 7.12 6.41
N GLY A 87 10.61 7.53 7.40
CA GLY A 87 10.52 8.93 7.81
C GLY A 87 9.94 9.81 6.71
N ASP A 88 10.72 10.80 6.27
CA ASP A 88 10.43 11.73 5.18
C ASP A 88 10.85 11.20 3.81
N ARG A 89 11.28 9.94 3.70
CA ARG A 89 11.70 9.34 2.43
C ARG A 89 10.84 8.16 2.01
N VAL A 90 10.81 7.94 0.70
CA VAL A 90 10.23 6.74 0.08
C VAL A 90 11.35 5.99 -0.63
N ARG A 91 11.50 4.72 -0.29
CA ARG A 91 12.41 3.81 -0.99
C ARG A 91 11.61 2.91 -1.92
N VAL A 92 12.02 2.80 -3.18
CA VAL A 92 11.34 2.01 -4.21
C VAL A 92 12.33 1.07 -4.88
N ARG A 93 12.01 -0.22 -4.92
CA ARG A 93 12.71 -1.22 -5.72
C ARG A 93 11.82 -1.65 -6.87
N THR A 94 12.38 -1.74 -8.07
CA THR A 94 11.68 -2.21 -9.26
C THR A 94 11.93 -3.70 -9.48
N GLY A 95 10.95 -4.40 -10.02
CA GLY A 95 10.99 -5.84 -10.28
C GLY A 95 10.57 -6.15 -11.72
N ALA A 96 9.55 -7.00 -11.86
CA ALA A 96 9.05 -7.43 -13.17
C ALA A 96 8.77 -6.24 -14.10
N SER A 97 9.30 -6.29 -15.31
CA SER A 97 9.04 -5.30 -16.34
C SER A 97 7.71 -5.58 -17.03
N VAL A 98 7.00 -4.50 -17.36
CA VAL A 98 5.75 -4.48 -18.11
C VAL A 98 6.01 -3.63 -19.35
N ARG A 99 5.67 -4.13 -20.54
CA ARG A 99 5.80 -3.39 -21.80
C ARG A 99 4.61 -3.65 -22.70
N CYS A 100 4.38 -2.76 -23.65
CA CYS A 100 3.45 -3.00 -24.74
C CYS A 100 4.19 -3.56 -25.96
N THR A 101 3.89 -4.80 -26.36
CA THR A 101 4.50 -5.44 -27.52
C THR A 101 3.39 -5.92 -28.44
N GLY A 102 3.37 -5.45 -29.70
CA GLY A 102 2.36 -5.87 -30.67
C GLY A 102 0.91 -5.53 -30.29
N GLY A 103 0.68 -4.51 -29.44
CA GLY A 103 -0.67 -4.15 -28.99
C GLY A 103 -1.13 -4.83 -27.69
N VAL A 104 -0.34 -5.77 -27.18
CA VAL A 104 -0.65 -6.50 -25.94
C VAL A 104 0.39 -6.26 -24.85
N VAL A 105 -0.04 -6.40 -23.61
CA VAL A 105 0.82 -6.28 -22.43
C VAL A 105 1.70 -7.51 -22.32
N ALA A 106 3.02 -7.31 -22.41
CA ALA A 106 4.04 -8.31 -22.15
C ALA A 106 4.67 -8.06 -20.77
N VAL A 107 4.88 -9.14 -20.00
CA VAL A 107 5.50 -9.07 -18.67
C VAL A 107 6.70 -10.01 -18.64
N ALA A 108 7.82 -9.54 -18.09
CA ALA A 108 9.02 -10.35 -17.90
C ALA A 108 9.60 -10.10 -16.50
N PHE A 109 9.92 -11.16 -15.78
CA PHE A 109 10.57 -11.08 -14.47
C PHE A 109 11.98 -11.67 -14.52
N THR A 110 12.97 -10.81 -14.26
CA THR A 110 14.38 -11.19 -14.19
C THR A 110 14.94 -11.07 -12.77
N GLY A 111 14.08 -10.85 -11.77
CA GLY A 111 14.46 -10.52 -10.40
C GLY A 111 14.15 -9.07 -10.02
N TRP A 112 14.38 -8.75 -8.75
CA TRP A 112 14.32 -7.37 -8.26
C TRP A 112 15.62 -6.64 -8.57
N SER A 113 15.52 -5.39 -9.01
CA SER A 113 16.68 -4.52 -9.18
C SER A 113 17.50 -4.46 -7.87
N PRO A 114 18.84 -4.55 -7.96
CA PRO A 114 19.72 -4.32 -6.82
C PRO A 114 19.74 -2.83 -6.41
N VAL A 115 19.38 -1.94 -7.35
CA VAL A 115 19.28 -0.51 -7.10
C VAL A 115 17.94 -0.20 -6.46
N THR A 116 18.00 0.58 -5.38
CA THR A 116 16.82 1.15 -4.73
C THR A 116 16.75 2.63 -5.07
N LEU A 117 15.67 3.04 -5.71
CA LEU A 117 15.37 4.45 -5.91
C LEU A 117 14.96 5.04 -4.56
N ASN A 118 15.40 6.26 -4.29
CA ASN A 118 15.13 6.95 -3.05
C ASN A 118 14.56 8.32 -3.38
N PHE A 119 13.48 8.67 -2.70
CA PHE A 119 12.76 9.91 -2.92
C PHE A 119 12.57 10.63 -1.59
N ALA A 120 12.81 11.94 -1.54
CA ALA A 120 12.38 12.78 -0.45
C ALA A 120 10.94 13.21 -0.66
N ILE A 121 10.11 13.13 0.39
CA ILE A 121 8.75 13.69 0.39
C ILE A 121 8.89 15.18 0.64
N VAL A 122 8.64 15.99 -0.39
CA VAL A 122 8.77 17.44 -0.31
C VAL A 122 7.54 18.05 0.35
N ASP A 123 6.36 17.54 0.01
CA ASP A 123 5.09 17.93 0.60
C ASP A 123 4.04 16.81 0.43
N GLY A 124 2.76 17.13 0.65
CA GLY A 124 1.67 16.16 0.52
C GLY A 124 1.37 15.64 -0.90
N ARG A 125 2.07 16.12 -1.94
CA ARG A 125 1.87 15.71 -3.35
C ARG A 125 3.14 15.60 -4.19
N HIS A 126 4.33 15.83 -3.63
CA HIS A 126 5.57 15.81 -4.43
C HIS A 126 6.66 14.93 -3.80
N TRP A 127 7.26 14.07 -4.63
CA TRP A 127 8.42 13.24 -4.27
C TRP A 127 9.61 13.63 -5.15
N LEU A 128 10.74 14.01 -4.55
CA LEU A 128 11.96 14.36 -5.27
C LEU A 128 12.95 13.20 -5.27
N GLN A 129 13.33 12.70 -6.45
CA GLN A 129 14.28 11.59 -6.55
C GLN A 129 15.72 12.03 -6.27
N ASP A 130 16.47 11.21 -5.53
CA ASP A 130 17.91 11.42 -5.35
C ASP A 130 18.64 11.37 -6.71
N GLY A 131 19.24 12.50 -7.10
CA GLY A 131 19.95 12.62 -8.38
C GLY A 131 19.04 12.55 -9.62
N GLY A 132 17.73 12.77 -9.45
CA GLY A 132 16.73 12.76 -10.52
C GLY A 132 15.71 13.89 -10.38
N GLY A 133 14.56 13.70 -11.01
CA GLY A 133 13.52 14.71 -11.09
C GLY A 133 12.45 14.65 -10.00
N LEU A 134 11.54 15.62 -10.06
CA LEU A 134 10.36 15.69 -9.20
C LEU A 134 9.23 14.82 -9.77
N LEU A 135 8.61 14.01 -8.93
CA LEU A 135 7.35 13.33 -9.20
C LEU A 135 6.21 14.10 -8.55
N SER A 136 5.28 14.58 -9.37
CA SER A 136 4.14 15.37 -8.96
C SER A 136 2.86 14.54 -9.01
N PHE A 137 2.30 14.21 -7.85
CA PHE A 137 1.06 13.43 -7.70
C PHE A 137 -0.15 14.32 -7.97
N GLN A 138 -0.72 14.22 -9.17
CA GLN A 138 -1.76 15.14 -9.64
C GLN A 138 -3.14 14.80 -9.09
N ARG A 139 -3.63 13.58 -9.39
CA ARG A 139 -4.98 13.14 -9.03
C ARG A 139 -5.05 11.63 -8.83
N ARG A 140 -6.07 11.19 -8.09
CA ARG A 140 -6.42 9.77 -7.95
C ARG A 140 -7.06 9.23 -9.22
N LEU A 141 -6.70 8.01 -9.60
CA LEU A 141 -7.29 7.26 -10.71
C LEU A 141 -8.13 6.09 -10.19
N SER A 142 -9.31 6.39 -9.65
CA SER A 142 -10.19 5.38 -9.04
C SER A 142 -10.63 4.26 -9.99
N ARG A 143 -10.63 4.53 -11.29
CA ARG A 143 -10.99 3.56 -12.34
C ARG A 143 -9.79 2.85 -12.97
N TRP A 144 -8.56 3.20 -12.58
CA TRP A 144 -7.38 2.53 -13.11
C TRP A 144 -7.37 1.05 -12.72
N GLN A 145 -7.08 0.19 -13.69
CA GLN A 145 -6.97 -1.25 -13.53
C GLN A 145 -5.55 -1.69 -13.85
N THR A 146 -5.02 -2.59 -13.02
CA THR A 146 -3.71 -3.22 -13.27
C THR A 146 -3.74 -3.95 -14.62
N PRO A 147 -2.90 -3.56 -15.59
CA PRO A 147 -2.81 -4.23 -16.88
C PRO A 147 -2.38 -5.69 -16.69
N ARG A 148 -3.01 -6.61 -17.42
CA ARG A 148 -2.76 -8.05 -17.28
C ARG A 148 -1.93 -8.53 -18.46
N ALA A 149 -1.01 -9.46 -18.23
CA ALA A 149 -0.27 -10.08 -19.32
C ALA A 149 -1.24 -10.65 -20.38
N GLY A 150 -0.99 -10.34 -21.65
CA GLY A 150 -1.82 -10.73 -22.79
C GLY A 150 -3.06 -9.86 -23.03
N SER A 151 -3.40 -8.90 -22.16
CA SER A 151 -4.49 -7.94 -22.42
C SER A 151 -4.06 -6.88 -23.43
N GLU A 152 -5.03 -6.16 -24.00
CA GLU A 152 -4.74 -4.93 -24.76
C GLU A 152 -3.95 -3.93 -23.92
N CYS A 153 -3.07 -3.19 -24.59
CA CYS A 153 -2.29 -2.15 -23.93
C CYS A 153 -3.18 -0.98 -23.51
N PRO A 154 -3.10 -0.54 -22.25
CA PRO A 154 -3.84 0.62 -21.78
C PRO A 154 -3.46 1.89 -22.56
N ASN A 155 -4.46 2.76 -22.74
CA ASN A 155 -4.27 4.13 -23.18
C ASN A 155 -4.84 5.10 -22.14
N LEU A 156 -3.96 5.94 -21.59
CA LEU A 156 -4.28 6.93 -20.58
C LEU A 156 -5.16 8.06 -21.13
N ALA A 157 -5.06 8.39 -22.42
CA ALA A 157 -5.90 9.41 -23.06
C ALA A 157 -7.37 9.00 -23.16
N SER A 158 -7.67 7.69 -23.10
CA SER A 158 -9.03 7.17 -23.08
C SER A 158 -9.57 6.87 -21.67
N SER A 159 -8.86 7.28 -20.61
CA SER A 159 -9.11 6.90 -19.20
C SER A 159 -9.82 7.96 -18.35
#